data_AF-X1FHC9-F1
#
_entry.id   AF-X1FHC9-F1
#
_cell.length_a   1.000
_cell.length_b   1.000
_cell.length_c   1.000
_cell.angle_alpha   90.00
_cell.angle_beta   90.00
_cell.angle_gamma   90.00
#
_symmetry.space_group_name_H-M   'P 1'
#
loop_
_entity.id
_entity.type
_entity.pdbx_description
1 polymer ?
#
loop_
_entity_poly.entity_id
_entity_poly.type
_entity_poly.pdbx_seq_one_letter_code
_entity_poly.pdbx_strand_id
1 'polypeptide(L)' 'MSVRNIGIPGVNPPKARECSDKDCPFHGNTRIRGKITQGVVVNKKSKNTVIIRQ' A
#
# COMPACT_ATOMS: atom_id res chain seq x y z
N MET A 1 13.61 4.96 9.02
CA MET A 1 12.69 3.86 9.41
C MET A 1 12.95 2.65 8.51
N SER A 2 13.03 1.43 9.06
CA SER A 2 13.32 0.23 8.27
C SER A 2 12.12 -0.21 7.42
N VAL A 3 12.39 -0.62 6.19
CA VAL A 3 11.39 -1.17 5.26
C VAL A 3 11.01 -2.58 5.71
N ARG A 4 9.71 -2.82 5.92
CA ARG A 4 9.19 -4.15 6.29
C ARG A 4 8.80 -4.98 5.07
N ASN A 5 8.96 -6.29 5.17
CA ASN A 5 8.42 -7.22 4.18
C ASN A 5 6.91 -7.39 4.42
N ILE A 6 6.11 -7.11 3.39
CA ILE A 6 4.64 -7.15 3.42
C ILE A 6 4.06 -8.54 3.11
N GLY A 7 4.89 -9.52 2.74
CA GLY A 7 4.46 -10.91 2.51
C GLY A 7 3.69 -11.15 1.22
N ILE A 8 3.68 -10.20 0.28
CA ILE A 8 3.07 -10.35 -1.05
C ILE A 8 4.17 -10.64 -2.09
N PRO A 9 4.12 -11.76 -2.82
CA PRO A 9 5.11 -12.06 -3.85
C PRO A 9 5.04 -11.05 -4.99
N GLY A 10 6.21 -10.59 -5.46
CA GLY A 10 6.32 -9.69 -6.61
C GLY A 10 6.03 -8.21 -6.33
N VAL A 11 5.76 -7.82 -5.07
CA VAL A 11 5.60 -6.41 -4.70
C VAL A 11 6.85 -5.91 -3.98
N ASN A 12 7.60 -5.07 -4.69
CA ASN A 12 8.79 -4.44 -4.13
C ASN A 12 8.43 -3.19 -3.33
N PRO A 13 9.21 -2.87 -2.27
CA PRO A 13 9.00 -1.66 -1.51
C PRO A 13 9.23 -0.41 -2.37
N PRO A 14 8.58 0.72 -2.02
CA PRO A 14 8.76 1.97 -2.72
C PRO A 14 10.21 2.47 -2.59
N LYS A 15 10.69 3.19 -3.62
CA LYS A 15 12.05 3.77 -3.62
C LYS A 15 12.25 4.87 -2.55
N ALA A 16 11.15 5.46 -2.07
CA ALA A 16 11.19 6.50 -1.04
C ALA A 16 11.70 5.90 0.28
N ARG A 17 12.75 6.50 0.83
CA ARG A 17 13.44 5.95 2.01
C ARG A 17 12.57 5.98 3.27
N GLU A 18 11.70 6.98 3.41
CA GLU A 18 10.92 7.19 4.63
C GLU A 18 9.54 7.81 4.30
N CYS A 19 8.50 7.29 4.95
CA CYS A 19 7.16 7.88 4.94
C CYS A 19 6.65 7.97 6.37
N SER A 20 5.96 9.06 6.72
CA SER A 20 5.35 9.27 8.04
C SER A 20 3.92 8.75 8.14
N ASP A 21 3.44 8.01 7.14
CA ASP A 21 2.08 7.49 7.09
C ASP A 21 1.95 6.22 7.96
N LYS A 22 1.04 6.29 8.94
CA LYS A 22 0.73 5.18 9.85
C LYS A 22 0.09 4.00 9.14
N ASP A 23 -0.63 4.28 8.05
CA ASP A 23 -1.39 3.29 7.29
C ASP A 23 -0.56 2.62 6.18
N CYS A 24 0.68 3.08 5.96
CA CYS A 24 1.58 2.49 4.98
C CYS A 24 1.93 1.03 5.34
N PRO A 25 1.74 0.04 4.43
CA PRO A 25 2.09 -1.35 4.70
C PRO A 25 3.60 -1.60 4.94
N PHE A 26 4.46 -0.74 4.40
CA PHE A 26 5.92 -0.93 4.47
C PHE A 26 6.57 -0.25 5.69
N HIS A 27 6.17 0.98 5.99
CA HIS A 27 6.78 1.80 7.05
C HIS A 27 5.87 1.98 8.27
N GLY A 28 4.57 1.73 8.12
CA GLY A 28 3.56 1.90 9.17
C GLY A 28 3.28 0.63 9.96
N ASN A 29 2.10 0.57 10.56
CA ASN A 29 1.67 -0.56 11.40
C ASN A 29 0.64 -1.48 10.71
N THR A 30 0.17 -1.11 9.51
CA THR A 30 -0.86 -1.85 8.79
C THR A 30 -0.32 -3.17 8.23
N ARG A 31 -1.02 -4.28 8.55
CA ARG A 31 -0.71 -5.62 8.06
C ARG A 31 -1.71 -6.07 7.01
N ILE A 32 -1.21 -6.51 5.85
CA ILE A 32 -2.03 -7.05 4.77
C ILE A 32 -2.35 -8.52 5.05
N ARG A 33 -3.62 -8.90 4.89
CA ARG A 33 -4.15 -10.26 5.13
C ARG A 33 -5.45 -10.46 4.35
N GLY A 34 -5.78 -11.70 4.01
CA GLY A 34 -7.02 -12.05 3.30
C GLY A 34 -6.81 -12.19 1.80
N LYS A 35 -7.76 -11.66 1.00
CA LYS A 35 -7.77 -11.79 -0.46
C LYS A 35 -7.05 -10.63 -1.15
N ILE A 36 -6.33 -10.93 -2.22
CA ILE A 36 -5.74 -9.93 -3.12
C ILE A 36 -6.71 -9.70 -4.27
N THR A 37 -7.06 -8.43 -4.54
CA THR A 37 -7.96 -8.04 -5.62
C THR A 37 -7.24 -7.12 -6.61
N GLN A 38 -7.71 -7.14 -7.87
CA GLN A 38 -7.23 -6.28 -8.95
C GLN A 38 -8.41 -5.51 -9.53
N GLY A 39 -8.19 -4.27 -9.97
CA GLY A 39 -9.20 -3.40 -10.58
C GLY A 39 -8.58 -2.16 -11.23
N VAL A 40 -9.40 -1.35 -11.89
CA VAL A 40 -8.98 -0.12 -12.56
C VAL A 40 -9.23 1.09 -11.66
N VAL A 41 -8.24 1.97 -11.52
CA VAL A 41 -8.38 3.21 -10.73
C VAL A 41 -9.30 4.19 -11.46
N VAL A 42 -10.45 4.51 -10.87
CA VAL A 42 -11.44 5.45 -11.44
C VAL A 42 -11.35 6.85 -10.85
N ASN A 43 -10.85 6.99 -9.62
CA ASN A 43 -10.72 8.29 -8.96
C ASN A 43 -9.54 8.30 -7.99
N LYS A 44 -8.79 9.41 -8.00
CA LYS A 44 -7.62 9.68 -7.15
C LYS A 44 -7.68 11.03 -6.41
N LYS A 45 -8.85 11.68 -6.35
CA LYS A 45 -9.02 13.00 -5.72
C LYS A 45 -9.04 12.93 -4.19
N SER A 46 -9.31 11.77 -3.62
CA SER A 46 -9.33 11.56 -2.16
C SER A 46 -7.93 11.59 -1.57
N LYS A 47 -7.79 12.13 -0.35
CA LYS A 47 -6.52 12.13 0.37
C LYS A 47 -6.15 10.71 0.80
N ASN A 48 -4.94 10.26 0.46
CA ASN A 48 -4.35 8.97 0.80
C ASN A 48 -5.19 7.73 0.39
N THR A 49 -6.19 7.88 -0.48
CA THR A 49 -7.09 6.80 -0.89
C THR A 49 -7.39 6.91 -2.39
N VAL A 50 -7.57 5.78 -3.06
CA VAL A 50 -8.03 5.71 -4.45
C VAL A 50 -9.28 4.85 -4.54
N ILE A 51 -10.17 5.18 -5.47
CA ILE A 51 -11.37 4.38 -5.77
C ILE A 51 -11.05 3.50 -6.96
N ILE A 52 -11.27 2.19 -6.80
CA ILE A 52 -11.09 1.19 -7.84
C ILE A 52 -12.45 0.64 -8.30
N ARG A 53 -12.56 0.33 -9.59
CA ARG A 53 -13.66 -0.44 -10.18
C ARG A 53 -13.14 -1.83 -10.52
N GLN A 54 -13.83 -2.86 -10.04
CA GLN A 54 -13.58 -4.26 -10.40
C GLN A 54 -14.12 -4.55 -11.81
#